data_AF-A0AAD7ZTE8-F1
#
_entry.id   AF-A0AAD7ZTE8-F1
#
_cell.length_a   1.000
_cell.length_b   1.000
_cell.length_c   1.000
_cell.angle_alpha   90.00
_cell.angle_beta   90.00
_cell.angle_gamma   90.00
#
_symmetry.space_group_name_H-M   'P 1'
#
loop_
_entity.id
_entity.type
_entity.pdbx_description
1 polymer ?
#
loop_
_entity_poly.entity_id
_entity_poly.type
_entity_poly.pdbx_seq_one_letter_code
_entity_poly.pdbx_strand_id
1 'polypeptide(L)'
;MSVCCELGTSGRPREGLKLALNRSLSEPGPPDLQSTSAPPKRCKLESVSLPASPCSDSATLQRSLVIKKVKSLDPDSLVRKLQRSTSRNFLVVDCRPFIAYNVNHIRGSINVNCSDRFNRKRLQQGKATLADLATTREGKDLLKKRTFKEVVVYDDCTTEFDRLPTSHPLFLVLTTLVEDNRDPAFLLVFLFFPIRQEFSV
;
A
#
# COMPACT_ATOMS: atom_id res chain seq x y z
N MET A 1 30.32 44.05 -6.14
CA MET A 1 29.36 44.96 -6.78
C MET A 1 27.98 44.39 -6.55
N SER A 2 27.15 45.15 -5.84
CA SER A 2 25.76 44.85 -5.52
C SER A 2 24.90 45.02 -6.78
N VAL A 3 23.91 44.15 -6.97
CA VAL A 3 22.75 44.47 -7.80
C VAL A 3 21.51 43.95 -7.08
N CYS A 4 20.87 44.85 -6.34
CA CYS A 4 19.46 44.76 -5.95
C CYS A 4 18.58 44.94 -7.18
N CYS A 5 17.50 44.16 -7.30
CA CYS A 5 16.33 44.54 -8.08
C CYS A 5 15.08 44.35 -7.23
N GLU A 6 14.29 45.42 -7.16
CA GLU A 6 13.10 45.59 -6.33
C GLU A 6 11.81 44.99 -6.93
N LEU A 7 10.81 45.01 -6.04
CA LEU A 7 9.42 44.58 -6.10
C LEU A 7 8.57 45.29 -7.18
N GLY A 8 7.64 44.56 -7.79
CA GLY A 8 6.58 45.10 -8.64
C GLY A 8 5.26 44.35 -8.44
N THR A 9 4.31 45.00 -7.78
CA THR A 9 2.94 44.53 -7.54
C THR A 9 2.05 44.73 -8.78
N SER A 10 1.21 43.75 -9.14
CA SER A 10 -0.15 44.01 -9.64
C SER A 10 -0.95 42.71 -9.73
N GLY A 11 -2.17 42.73 -9.16
CA GLY A 11 -3.02 41.56 -8.99
C GLY A 11 -3.85 41.18 -10.21
N ARG A 12 -4.46 39.99 -10.13
CA ARG A 12 -5.77 39.64 -10.70
C ARG A 12 -6.33 38.43 -9.92
N PRO A 13 -7.46 38.56 -9.20
CA PRO A 13 -8.17 37.41 -8.63
C PRO A 13 -8.87 36.64 -9.75
N ARG A 14 -8.72 35.32 -9.78
CA ARG A 14 -9.51 34.45 -10.68
C ARG A 14 -10.91 34.27 -10.10
N GLU A 15 -11.80 35.16 -10.52
CA GLU A 15 -13.26 35.02 -10.42
C GLU A 15 -13.73 33.76 -11.18
N GLY A 16 -14.66 33.00 -10.59
CA GLY A 16 -15.59 32.17 -11.37
C GLY A 16 -15.49 30.65 -11.30
N LEU A 17 -15.56 30.04 -10.10
CA LEU A 17 -16.19 28.72 -9.97
C LEU A 17 -17.32 28.79 -8.93
N LYS A 18 -18.52 29.14 -9.42
CA LYS A 18 -19.75 29.17 -8.63
C LYS A 18 -20.32 27.75 -8.57
N LEU A 19 -19.91 26.97 -7.57
CA LEU A 19 -20.54 25.68 -7.27
C LEU A 19 -21.92 25.94 -6.68
N ALA A 20 -22.98 25.64 -7.44
CA ALA A 20 -24.35 25.69 -6.96
C ALA A 20 -24.57 24.57 -5.93
N LEU A 21 -24.36 24.89 -4.66
CA LEU A 21 -24.78 24.04 -3.55
C LEU A 21 -26.30 24.21 -3.36
N ASN A 22 -27.09 23.33 -3.98
CA ASN A 22 -28.49 23.15 -3.62
C ASN A 22 -28.56 22.59 -2.19
N ARG A 23 -28.64 23.49 -1.20
CA ARG A 23 -29.10 23.16 0.16
C ARG A 23 -30.57 23.49 0.24
N SER A 24 -31.43 22.49 0.05
CA SER A 24 -32.81 22.59 0.51
C SER A 24 -32.88 22.00 1.92
N LEU A 25 -32.93 22.93 2.87
CA LEU A 25 -33.36 22.73 4.24
C LEU A 25 -34.87 22.49 4.22
N SER A 26 -35.34 21.46 4.90
CA SER A 26 -36.77 21.28 5.19
C SER A 26 -36.98 21.55 6.68
N GLU A 27 -37.66 22.64 7.01
CA GLU A 27 -38.16 22.92 8.36
C GLU A 27 -39.50 22.19 8.62
N PRO A 28 -39.87 21.97 9.90
CA PRO A 28 -41.01 21.15 10.29
C PRO A 28 -42.32 21.95 10.39
N GLY A 29 -43.42 21.37 9.92
CA GLY A 29 -44.78 21.90 10.11
C GLY A 29 -45.55 21.18 11.24
N PRO A 30 -46.41 21.88 12.01
CA PRO A 30 -47.13 21.34 13.18
C PRO A 30 -48.46 20.63 12.82
N PRO A 31 -49.15 20.01 13.80
CA PRO A 31 -50.12 18.94 13.55
C PRO A 31 -51.56 19.43 13.49
N ASP A 32 -52.44 18.69 12.80
CA ASP A 32 -53.84 18.56 13.22
C ASP A 32 -54.54 17.31 12.65
N LEU A 33 -55.57 16.90 13.39
CA LEU A 33 -56.20 15.59 13.49
C LEU A 33 -57.30 15.29 12.44
N GLN A 34 -57.55 13.97 12.28
CA GLN A 34 -58.82 13.24 12.06
C GLN A 34 -59.02 12.45 10.74
N SER A 35 -59.03 11.11 10.94
CA SER A 35 -59.92 10.07 10.38
C SER A 35 -60.21 10.03 8.87
N THR A 36 -59.97 8.95 8.13
CA THR A 36 -60.78 7.71 8.18
C THR A 36 -60.20 6.64 7.23
N SER A 37 -60.37 5.37 7.63
CA SER A 37 -60.54 4.14 6.83
C SER A 37 -59.48 3.57 5.86
N ALA A 38 -59.12 2.31 6.14
CA ALA A 38 -58.77 1.19 5.24
C ALA A 38 -57.26 0.84 5.03
N PRO A 39 -56.93 -0.45 4.88
CA PRO A 39 -55.67 -1.04 5.37
C PRO A 39 -54.53 -0.99 4.33
N PRO A 40 -53.25 -1.00 4.78
CA PRO A 40 -52.13 -1.08 3.85
C PRO A 40 -51.96 -2.52 3.33
N LYS A 41 -52.11 -2.72 2.02
CA LYS A 41 -51.52 -3.88 1.34
C LYS A 41 -50.00 -3.69 1.34
N ARG A 42 -49.36 -4.27 2.35
CA ARG A 42 -47.92 -4.45 2.46
C ARG A 42 -47.44 -5.25 1.25
N CYS A 43 -46.91 -4.59 0.22
CA CYS A 43 -46.06 -5.25 -0.77
C CYS A 43 -44.82 -5.73 -0.03
N LYS A 44 -44.85 -7.00 0.41
CA LYS A 44 -43.69 -7.71 0.93
C LYS A 44 -42.81 -7.99 -0.29
N LEU A 45 -41.94 -7.04 -0.62
CA LEU A 45 -40.83 -7.30 -1.51
C LEU A 45 -39.94 -8.29 -0.76
N GLU A 46 -40.09 -9.58 -1.05
CA GLU A 46 -39.09 -10.57 -0.72
C GLU A 46 -37.80 -10.09 -1.36
N SER A 47 -36.90 -9.56 -0.52
CA SER A 47 -35.50 -9.43 -0.89
C SER A 47 -34.99 -10.84 -1.03
N VAL A 48 -35.14 -11.38 -2.25
CA VAL A 48 -34.40 -12.54 -2.68
C VAL A 48 -32.96 -12.08 -2.65
N SER A 49 -32.26 -12.42 -1.57
CA SER A 49 -30.84 -12.17 -1.41
C SER A 49 -30.16 -12.79 -2.62
N LEU A 50 -29.64 -11.94 -3.49
CA LEU A 50 -28.79 -12.36 -4.59
C LEU A 50 -27.65 -13.21 -3.99
N PRO A 51 -27.26 -14.32 -4.62
CA PRO A 51 -26.13 -15.11 -4.16
C PRO A 51 -24.90 -14.20 -4.02
N ALA A 52 -24.18 -14.38 -2.90
CA ALA A 52 -22.95 -13.65 -2.64
C ALA A 52 -22.05 -13.71 -3.89
N SER A 53 -21.62 -12.55 -4.38
CA SER A 53 -20.81 -12.44 -5.58
C SER A 53 -19.60 -13.39 -5.54
N PRO A 54 -19.19 -14.01 -6.67
CA PRO A 54 -18.13 -15.03 -6.74
C PRO A 54 -16.70 -14.50 -6.49
N CYS A 55 -16.56 -13.30 -5.91
CA CYS A 55 -15.29 -12.62 -5.74
C CYS A 55 -14.45 -13.16 -4.56
N SER A 56 -15.05 -13.90 -3.62
CA SER A 56 -14.33 -14.47 -2.48
C SER A 56 -13.36 -15.58 -2.88
N ASP A 57 -13.70 -16.38 -3.89
CA ASP A 57 -12.87 -17.51 -4.32
C ASP A 57 -11.57 -17.03 -4.95
N SER A 58 -11.63 -15.99 -5.79
CA SER A 58 -10.45 -15.43 -6.45
C SER A 58 -9.44 -14.87 -5.44
N ALA A 59 -9.91 -14.13 -4.43
CA ALA A 59 -9.05 -13.59 -3.38
C ALA A 59 -8.41 -14.69 -2.52
N THR A 60 -9.14 -15.77 -2.27
CA THR A 60 -8.66 -16.92 -1.49
C THR A 60 -7.61 -17.72 -2.25
N LEU A 61 -7.81 -17.92 -3.56
CA LEU A 61 -6.84 -18.58 -4.44
C LEU A 61 -5.56 -17.75 -4.59
N GLN A 62 -5.69 -16.44 -4.81
CA GLN A 62 -4.55 -15.52 -4.88
C GLN A 62 -3.74 -15.56 -3.57
N ARG A 63 -4.40 -15.51 -2.41
CA ARG A 63 -3.74 -15.65 -1.11
C ARG A 63 -2.97 -16.96 -1.01
N SER A 64 -3.60 -18.08 -1.36
CA SER A 64 -2.98 -19.40 -1.32
C SER A 64 -1.74 -19.47 -2.23
N LEU A 65 -1.83 -18.91 -3.43
CA LEU A 65 -0.70 -18.83 -4.37
C LEU A 65 0.47 -18.02 -3.80
N VAL A 66 0.18 -16.86 -3.20
CA VAL A 66 1.21 -16.02 -2.56
C VAL A 66 1.89 -16.76 -1.43
N ILE A 67 1.11 -17.39 -0.54
CA ILE A 67 1.66 -18.17 0.58
C ILE A 67 2.57 -19.31 0.09
N LYS A 68 2.19 -19.98 -1.00
CA LYS A 68 3.01 -21.06 -1.58
C LYS A 68 4.29 -20.57 -2.27
N LYS A 69 4.28 -19.34 -2.81
CA LYS A 69 5.39 -18.79 -3.61
C LYS A 69 6.41 -18.01 -2.78
N VAL A 70 5.99 -17.41 -1.68
CA VAL A 70 6.86 -16.65 -0.79
C VAL A 70 7.64 -17.61 0.10
N LYS A 71 8.95 -17.42 0.17
CA LYS A 71 9.84 -18.17 1.07
C LYS A 71 10.10 -17.37 2.34
N SER A 72 10.25 -18.01 3.49
CA SER A 72 10.88 -17.36 4.64
C SER A 72 12.41 -17.30 4.43
N LEU A 73 13.03 -16.26 4.99
CA LEU A 73 14.47 -16.07 4.96
C LEU A 73 14.95 -15.69 6.36
N ASP A 74 15.93 -16.44 6.86
CA ASP A 74 16.55 -16.15 8.14
C ASP A 74 17.56 -14.98 8.03
N PRO A 75 17.73 -14.16 9.10
CA PRO A 75 18.72 -13.09 9.16
C PRO A 75 20.13 -13.53 8.79
N ASP A 76 20.62 -14.63 9.34
CA ASP A 76 21.97 -15.14 9.09
C ASP A 76 22.17 -15.59 7.63
N SER A 77 21.09 -16.08 7.02
CA SER A 77 21.08 -16.43 5.60
C SER A 77 21.18 -15.18 4.72
N LEU A 78 20.52 -14.08 5.11
CA LEU A 78 20.66 -12.79 4.42
C LEU A 78 22.07 -12.19 4.59
N VAL A 79 22.64 -12.22 5.81
CA VAL A 79 24.00 -11.74 6.08
C VAL A 79 25.02 -12.46 5.21
N ARG A 80 24.97 -13.80 5.16
CA ARG A 80 25.85 -14.60 4.28
C ARG A 80 25.67 -14.23 2.80
N LYS A 81 24.44 -13.97 2.35
CA LYS A 81 24.19 -13.51 0.97
C LYS A 81 24.81 -12.14 0.70
N LEU A 82 24.72 -11.21 1.65
CA LEU A 82 25.30 -9.87 1.53
C LEU A 82 26.84 -9.90 1.51
N GLN A 83 27.47 -10.78 2.29
CA GLN A 83 28.93 -10.90 2.38
C GLN A 83 29.57 -11.63 1.18
N ARG A 84 28.93 -12.67 0.65
CA ARG A 84 29.49 -13.51 -0.43
C ARG A 84 29.43 -12.88 -1.82
N SER A 85 28.65 -11.82 -1.97
CA SER A 85 28.20 -11.32 -3.25
C SER A 85 29.03 -10.11 -3.70
N THR A 86 30.07 -10.37 -4.49
CA THR A 86 30.75 -9.31 -5.27
C THR A 86 29.84 -8.73 -6.34
N SER A 87 28.85 -9.51 -6.81
CA SER A 87 27.73 -9.07 -7.65
C SER A 87 26.40 -9.54 -7.06
N ARG A 88 25.57 -8.59 -6.61
CA ARG A 88 24.24 -8.90 -6.03
C ARG A 88 23.35 -9.52 -7.09
N ASN A 89 22.75 -10.67 -6.77
CA ASN A 89 21.77 -11.37 -7.62
C ASN A 89 20.32 -11.26 -7.09
N PHE A 90 20.09 -10.42 -6.07
CA PHE A 90 18.80 -10.17 -5.44
C PHE A 90 18.62 -8.69 -5.08
N LEU A 91 17.38 -8.27 -4.87
CA LEU A 91 17.03 -6.97 -4.29
C LEU A 91 16.58 -7.12 -2.84
N VAL A 92 16.73 -6.05 -2.06
CA VAL A 92 16.15 -5.92 -0.73
C VAL A 92 15.16 -4.76 -0.74
N VAL A 93 13.94 -4.99 -0.28
CA VAL A 93 12.86 -3.99 -0.20
C VAL A 93 12.49 -3.80 1.27
N ASP A 94 12.55 -2.55 1.71
CA ASP A 94 12.17 -2.13 3.05
C ASP A 94 10.76 -1.50 3.00
N CYS A 95 9.80 -2.13 3.69
CA CYS A 95 8.40 -1.69 3.73
C CYS A 95 8.07 -0.81 4.95
N ARG A 96 9.07 -0.40 5.74
CA ARG A 96 8.88 0.44 6.93
C ARG A 96 8.60 1.89 6.55
N PRO A 97 8.00 2.66 7.46
CA PRO A 97 7.84 4.10 7.28
C PRO A 97 9.17 4.78 6.98
N PHE A 98 9.14 5.82 6.14
CA PHE A 98 10.33 6.55 5.69
C PHE A 98 11.23 6.99 6.85
N ILE A 99 10.67 7.42 7.98
CA ILE A 99 11.45 7.82 9.15
C ILE A 99 12.24 6.63 9.72
N ALA A 100 11.63 5.45 9.85
CA ALA A 100 12.32 4.26 10.36
C ALA A 100 13.45 3.81 9.42
N TYR A 101 13.22 3.87 8.11
CA TYR A 101 14.24 3.59 7.09
C TYR A 101 15.45 4.52 7.20
N ASN A 102 15.23 5.83 7.41
CA ASN A 102 16.33 6.79 7.53
C ASN A 102 17.09 6.68 8.85
N VAL A 103 16.46 6.16 9.91
CA VAL A 103 17.16 5.89 11.20
C VAL A 103 18.16 4.74 11.04
N ASN A 104 17.77 3.66 10.36
CA ASN A 104 18.64 2.55 9.98
C ASN A 104 17.95 1.75 8.89
N HIS A 105 18.71 1.07 8.03
CA HIS A 105 18.17 0.14 7.05
C HIS A 105 19.27 -0.77 6.51
N ILE A 106 18.90 -1.92 5.96
CA ILE A 106 19.86 -2.81 5.29
C ILE A 106 20.50 -2.09 4.11
N ARG A 107 21.83 -2.06 4.06
CA ARG A 107 22.61 -1.36 3.04
C ARG A 107 22.20 -1.77 1.63
N GLY A 108 21.79 -0.77 0.85
CA GLY A 108 21.34 -0.94 -0.54
C GLY A 108 19.95 -1.56 -0.67
N SER A 109 19.14 -1.54 0.40
CA SER A 109 17.71 -1.79 0.29
C SER A 109 16.98 -0.61 -0.37
N ILE A 110 15.79 -0.88 -0.89
CA ILE A 110 14.92 0.10 -1.53
C ILE A 110 13.73 0.31 -0.61
N ASN A 111 13.58 1.53 -0.07
CA ASN A 111 12.38 1.85 0.70
C ASN A 111 11.19 2.09 -0.23
N VAL A 112 10.08 1.43 0.08
CA VAL A 112 8.80 1.59 -0.62
C VAL A 112 7.74 2.16 0.32
N ASN A 113 7.07 3.23 -0.10
CA ASN A 113 6.07 3.90 0.72
C ASN A 113 4.70 3.21 0.61
N CYS A 114 4.61 2.01 1.19
CA CYS A 114 3.40 1.18 1.17
C CYS A 114 2.55 1.33 2.44
N SER A 115 3.09 1.95 3.49
CA SER A 115 2.39 2.13 4.79
C SER A 115 1.28 3.18 4.71
N ASP A 116 1.39 4.16 3.83
CA ASP A 116 0.37 5.20 3.62
C ASP A 116 -0.93 4.63 3.04
N ARG A 117 -2.08 5.13 3.53
CA ARG A 117 -3.41 4.65 3.14
C ARG A 117 -3.69 4.86 1.65
N PHE A 118 -3.25 5.97 1.08
CA PHE A 118 -3.49 6.29 -0.32
C PHE A 118 -2.66 5.39 -1.24
N ASN A 119 -1.37 5.22 -0.94
CA ASN A 119 -0.50 4.31 -1.70
C ASN A 119 -0.97 2.86 -1.61
N ARG A 120 -1.36 2.41 -0.41
CA ARG A 120 -1.92 1.06 -0.20
C ARG A 120 -3.14 0.81 -1.07
N LYS A 121 -4.07 1.77 -1.11
CA LYS A 121 -5.29 1.67 -1.94
C LYS A 121 -4.96 1.66 -3.44
N ARG A 122 -3.99 2.46 -3.89
CA ARG A 122 -3.56 2.46 -5.29
C ARG A 122 -2.90 1.14 -5.68
N LEU A 123 -2.03 0.60 -4.83
CA LEU A 123 -1.37 -0.68 -5.07
C LEU A 123 -2.40 -1.82 -5.15
N GLN A 124 -3.32 -1.87 -4.18
CA GLN A 124 -4.40 -2.87 -4.15
C GLN A 124 -5.32 -2.79 -5.38
N GLN A 125 -5.52 -1.60 -5.94
CA GLN A 125 -6.35 -1.39 -7.14
C GLN A 125 -5.56 -1.54 -8.46
N GLY A 126 -4.25 -1.85 -8.41
CA GLY A 126 -3.40 -1.91 -9.60
C GLY A 126 -3.14 -0.54 -10.26
N LYS A 127 -3.38 0.57 -9.54
CA LYS A 127 -3.18 1.96 -10.01
C LYS A 127 -1.80 2.52 -9.65
N ALA A 128 -0.98 1.72 -9.02
CA ALA A 128 0.42 2.00 -8.74
C ALA A 128 1.18 0.67 -8.80
N THR A 129 2.38 0.71 -9.34
CA THR A 129 3.33 -0.41 -9.27
C THR A 129 4.22 -0.26 -8.05
N LEU A 130 4.92 -1.33 -7.66
CA LEU A 130 5.91 -1.25 -6.58
C LEU A 130 7.00 -0.21 -6.87
N ALA A 131 7.37 -0.03 -8.15
CA ALA A 131 8.31 0.99 -8.57
C ALA A 131 7.80 2.43 -8.41
N ASP A 132 6.49 2.65 -8.52
CA ASP A 132 5.89 3.98 -8.29
C ASP A 132 5.89 4.36 -6.81
N LEU A 133 6.01 3.36 -5.92
CA LEU A 133 6.08 3.55 -4.47
C LEU A 133 7.52 3.65 -3.96
N ALA A 134 8.52 3.39 -4.79
CA ALA A 134 9.92 3.53 -4.42
C ALA A 134 10.25 5.00 -4.12
N THR A 135 10.96 5.22 -3.00
CA THR A 135 11.29 6.56 -2.52
C THR A 135 12.50 7.19 -3.24
N THR A 136 13.33 6.38 -3.88
CA THR A 136 14.50 6.84 -4.66
C THR A 136 14.31 6.55 -6.15
N ARG A 137 14.93 7.38 -7.00
CA ARG A 137 14.89 7.19 -8.46
C ARG A 137 15.59 5.90 -8.87
N GLU A 138 16.73 5.63 -8.25
CA GLU A 138 17.54 4.45 -8.50
C GLU A 138 16.77 3.18 -8.12
N GLY A 139 16.08 3.18 -6.96
CA GLY A 139 15.23 2.08 -6.54
C GLY A 139 14.05 1.85 -7.49
N LYS A 140 13.41 2.94 -7.93
CA LYS A 140 12.36 2.89 -8.96
C LYS A 140 12.85 2.24 -10.25
N ASP A 141 14.02 2.62 -10.74
CA ASP A 141 14.58 2.06 -11.97
C ASP A 141 14.92 0.57 -11.83
N LEU A 142 15.48 0.15 -10.69
CA LEU A 142 15.78 -1.26 -10.43
C LEU A 142 14.51 -2.12 -10.38
N LEU A 143 13.45 -1.62 -9.75
CA LEU A 143 12.16 -2.32 -9.68
C LEU A 143 11.47 -2.38 -11.05
N LYS A 144 11.56 -1.31 -11.87
CA LYS A 144 11.02 -1.31 -13.24
C LYS A 144 11.74 -2.27 -14.17
N LYS A 145 13.08 -2.32 -14.09
CA LYS A 145 13.90 -3.17 -14.96
C LYS A 145 13.69 -4.67 -14.71
N ARG A 146 13.21 -5.05 -13.53
CA ARG A 146 12.91 -6.45 -13.17
C ARG A 146 14.10 -7.41 -13.39
N THR A 147 15.33 -6.93 -13.30
CA THR A 147 16.55 -7.69 -13.63
C THR A 147 16.87 -8.81 -12.63
N PHE A 148 16.62 -8.59 -11.35
CA PHE A 148 16.82 -9.59 -10.30
C PHE A 148 15.61 -10.49 -10.24
N LYS A 149 15.65 -11.80 -9.99
CA LYS A 149 14.38 -12.56 -9.83
C LYS A 149 13.95 -12.61 -8.36
N GLU A 150 14.94 -12.81 -7.49
CA GLU A 150 14.78 -12.83 -6.04
C GLU A 150 14.63 -11.41 -5.48
N VAL A 151 13.62 -11.23 -4.62
CA VAL A 151 13.37 -9.99 -3.90
C VAL A 151 13.12 -10.30 -2.44
N VAL A 152 14.03 -9.86 -1.57
CA VAL A 152 13.90 -9.97 -0.11
C VAL A 152 13.06 -8.80 0.38
N VAL A 153 12.05 -9.05 1.19
CA VAL A 153 11.12 -8.04 1.72
C VAL A 153 11.08 -8.14 3.24
N TYR A 154 11.08 -7.00 3.93
CA TYR A 154 10.99 -6.94 5.39
C TYR A 154 10.26 -5.69 5.90
N ASP A 155 9.78 -5.77 7.14
CA ASP A 155 9.26 -4.64 7.92
C ASP A 155 9.77 -4.71 9.38
N ASP A 156 9.21 -3.91 10.29
CA ASP A 156 9.68 -3.82 11.69
C ASP A 156 9.21 -4.97 12.58
N CYS A 157 7.99 -5.48 12.36
CA CYS A 157 7.28 -6.25 13.38
C CYS A 157 6.55 -7.50 12.87
N THR A 158 6.55 -7.76 11.55
CA THR A 158 5.97 -8.99 11.05
C THR A 158 6.88 -10.16 11.39
N THR A 159 6.30 -11.19 12.00
CA THR A 159 6.98 -12.47 12.29
C THR A 159 6.52 -13.58 11.34
N GLU A 160 5.26 -13.51 10.89
CA GLU A 160 4.60 -14.53 10.06
C GLU A 160 3.77 -13.84 8.96
N PHE A 161 4.19 -14.00 7.70
CA PHE A 161 3.55 -13.32 6.57
C PHE A 161 2.23 -13.98 6.12
N ASP A 162 2.08 -15.28 6.38
CA ASP A 162 0.95 -16.13 6.00
C ASP A 162 -0.31 -15.87 6.83
N ARG A 163 -0.17 -15.25 8.01
CA ARG A 163 -1.28 -14.81 8.87
C ARG A 163 -1.76 -13.38 8.58
N LEU A 164 -1.03 -12.63 7.75
CA LEU A 164 -1.35 -11.23 7.50
C LEU A 164 -2.67 -11.05 6.72
N PRO A 165 -3.48 -10.03 7.02
CA PRO A 165 -4.60 -9.65 6.17
C PRO A 165 -4.15 -9.33 4.74
N THR A 166 -4.99 -9.60 3.74
CA THR A 166 -4.68 -9.27 2.33
C THR A 166 -4.52 -7.77 2.08
N SER A 167 -5.07 -6.93 2.96
CA SER A 167 -4.93 -5.48 2.95
C SER A 167 -3.67 -4.97 3.65
N HIS A 168 -2.89 -5.85 4.29
CA HIS A 168 -1.64 -5.48 4.95
C HIS A 168 -0.60 -5.01 3.92
N PRO A 169 0.14 -3.91 4.15
CA PRO A 169 1.13 -3.39 3.20
C PRO A 169 2.13 -4.44 2.75
N LEU A 170 2.70 -5.20 3.68
CA LEU A 170 3.64 -6.27 3.37
C LEU A 170 3.01 -7.35 2.47
N PHE A 171 1.78 -7.79 2.78
CA PHE A 171 1.10 -8.81 1.99
C PHE A 171 0.82 -8.31 0.57
N LEU A 172 0.41 -7.05 0.41
CA LEU A 172 0.23 -6.44 -0.91
C LEU A 172 1.53 -6.41 -1.72
N VAL A 173 2.66 -6.06 -1.09
CA VAL A 173 3.98 -6.10 -1.75
C VAL A 173 4.32 -7.52 -2.19
N LEU A 174 4.17 -8.52 -1.32
CA LEU A 174 4.41 -9.92 -1.67
C LEU A 174 3.52 -10.38 -2.82
N THR A 175 2.23 -10.04 -2.79
CA THR A 175 1.28 -10.30 -3.88
C THR A 175 1.75 -9.71 -5.20
N THR A 176 2.11 -8.42 -5.22
CA THR A 176 2.56 -7.74 -6.45
C THR A 176 3.84 -8.36 -7.02
N LEU A 177 4.75 -8.83 -6.16
CA LEU A 177 5.95 -9.52 -6.58
C LEU A 177 5.62 -10.89 -7.19
N VAL A 178 4.71 -11.66 -6.59
CA VAL A 178 4.28 -12.96 -7.16
C VAL A 178 3.60 -12.76 -8.52
N GLU A 179 2.74 -11.76 -8.65
CA GLU A 179 2.06 -11.41 -9.92
C GLU A 179 3.05 -10.97 -11.00
N ASP A 180 4.10 -10.28 -10.62
CA ASP A 180 5.21 -9.89 -11.51
C ASP A 180 6.18 -11.05 -11.83
N ASN A 181 5.81 -12.30 -11.50
CA ASN A 181 6.61 -13.51 -11.69
C ASN A 181 8.00 -13.45 -11.03
N ARG A 182 8.06 -12.77 -9.87
CA ARG A 182 9.25 -12.66 -9.03
C ARG A 182 9.30 -13.81 -8.03
N ASP A 183 10.45 -13.97 -7.40
CA ASP A 183 10.65 -14.93 -6.31
C ASP A 183 10.81 -14.16 -4.98
N PRO A 184 9.69 -13.77 -4.31
CA PRO A 184 9.76 -13.05 -3.05
C PRO A 184 10.25 -13.94 -1.90
N ALA A 185 11.11 -13.37 -1.05
CA ALA A 185 11.54 -13.96 0.21
C ALA A 185 11.23 -12.98 1.35
N PHE A 186 10.48 -13.43 2.34
CA PHE A 186 10.16 -12.66 3.54
C PHE A 186 11.25 -12.85 4.59
N LEU A 187 11.90 -11.76 5.01
CA LEU A 187 12.90 -11.80 6.07
C LEU A 187 12.21 -11.89 7.44
N LEU A 188 12.53 -12.94 8.20
CA LEU A 188 12.01 -13.13 9.56
C LEU A 188 12.67 -12.15 10.51
N VAL A 189 11.91 -11.16 11.00
CA VAL A 189 12.41 -10.14 11.91
C VAL A 189 12.02 -10.48 13.35
N PHE A 190 12.73 -11.43 13.96
CA PHE A 190 12.55 -11.71 15.40
C PHE A 190 13.35 -10.73 16.26
N LEU A 191 14.54 -10.33 15.80
CA LEU A 191 15.35 -9.27 16.38
C LEU A 191 16.20 -8.71 15.23
N PHE A 192 15.83 -7.56 14.66
CA PHE A 192 16.66 -6.86 13.65
C PHE A 192 18.01 -6.38 14.21
N PHE A 193 18.29 -6.69 15.48
CA PHE A 193 19.43 -6.21 16.26
C PHE A 193 20.81 -6.61 15.70
N PRO A 194 21.05 -7.84 15.20
CA PRO A 194 22.35 -8.21 14.64
C PRO A 194 22.64 -7.49 13.31
N ILE A 195 21.62 -7.34 12.46
CA ILE A 195 21.73 -6.66 11.16
C ILE A 195 21.96 -5.14 11.35
N ARG A 196 21.46 -4.56 12.46
CA ARG A 196 21.65 -3.14 12.78
C ARG A 196 23.11 -2.71 12.95
N GLN A 197 24.03 -3.61 13.33
CA GLN A 197 25.43 -3.23 13.54
C GLN A 197 26.33 -3.46 12.32
N GLU A 198 26.10 -4.49 11.52
CA GLU A 198 27.02 -4.84 10.42
C GLU A 198 26.60 -4.31 9.04
N PHE A 199 25.31 -4.05 8.82
CA PHE A 199 24.79 -3.70 7.50
C PHE A 199 23.86 -2.49 7.50
N SER A 200 23.68 -1.80 8.63
CA SER A 200 23.13 -0.44 8.58
C SER A 200 24.15 0.51 7.98
N VAL A 201 23.64 1.52 7.27
CA VAL A 201 24.44 2.69 6.87
C VAL A 201 25.08 3.32 8.10
#